data_AF-G3IPB5-F1
#
_entry.id   AF-G3IPB5-F1
#
_cell.length_a   1.000
_cell.length_b   1.000
_cell.length_c   1.000
_cell.angle_alpha   90.00
_cell.angle_beta   90.00
_cell.angle_gamma   90.00
#
_symmetry.space_group_name_H-M   'P 1'
#
loop_
_entity.id
_entity.type
_entity.pdbx_description
1 polymer ?
#
loop_
_entity_poly.entity_id
_entity_poly.type
_entity_poly.pdbx_seq_one_letter_code
_entity_poly.pdbx_strand_id
1 'polypeptide(L)'
;MLDPLEVHLLDFPNIVIKGSELQLPFQACLKVEKFGDLILKATEPQMVLFNLYDDWLKTISSYTAFSRLILILRALHVNNDRAKVILKPDKTTITEPHHIWPTLTDEEWIKVEVQLKDLILADYGKKNNVNVASLTQSEIRDIILGMEISAPSQQRQQIAEIEKQTKEQSQLTATQTRTVNKHGDEIITSTTSNYETQTFSSKTEWRVRAISAANLHLRTNHIYVSSDDIKETGYTYILPKNVLKKFICISDLRAQVSKHTAGL
;
A
#
# COMPACT_ATOMS: atom_id res chain seq x y z
N MET A 1 -4.77 -8.50 8.59
CA MET A 1 -5.78 -9.49 8.15
C MET A 1 -5.17 -10.76 7.57
N LEU A 2 -3.94 -10.75 7.03
CA LEU A 2 -3.32 -11.96 6.45
C LEU A 2 -3.13 -13.07 7.49
N ASP A 3 -2.37 -12.83 8.56
CA ASP A 3 -2.05 -13.88 9.55
C ASP A 3 -3.29 -14.53 10.19
N PRO A 4 -4.33 -13.77 10.61
CA PRO A 4 -5.56 -14.40 11.13
C PRO A 4 -6.30 -15.24 10.08
N LEU A 5 -6.35 -14.80 8.82
CA LEU A 5 -7.00 -15.56 7.76
C LEU A 5 -6.24 -16.85 7.43
N GLU A 6 -4.90 -16.81 7.45
CA GLU A 6 -4.07 -18.01 7.25
C GLU A 6 -4.34 -19.07 8.33
N VAL A 7 -4.47 -18.65 9.60
CA VAL A 7 -4.79 -19.56 10.70
C VAL A 7 -6.21 -20.12 10.58
N HIS A 8 -7.19 -19.29 10.22
CA HIS A 8 -8.58 -19.73 10.10
C HIS A 8 -8.87 -20.56 8.85
N LEU A 9 -8.01 -20.51 7.83
CA LEU A 9 -8.19 -21.21 6.56
C LEU A 9 -7.25 -22.42 6.38
N LEU A 10 -6.65 -22.94 7.46
CA LEU A 10 -5.77 -24.11 7.43
C LEU A 10 -6.43 -25.35 6.80
N ASP A 11 -7.72 -25.53 7.03
CA ASP A 11 -8.51 -26.64 6.47
C ASP A 11 -8.78 -26.48 4.95
N PHE A 12 -8.43 -25.33 4.38
CA PHE A 12 -8.68 -24.98 2.97
C PHE A 12 -7.36 -24.71 2.22
N PRO A 13 -6.52 -25.74 1.99
CA PRO A 13 -5.16 -25.57 1.46
C PRO A 13 -5.10 -25.03 0.02
N ASN A 14 -6.22 -25.09 -0.71
CA ASN A 14 -6.32 -24.61 -2.09
C ASN A 14 -6.73 -23.14 -2.19
N ILE A 15 -7.08 -22.49 -1.07
CA ILE A 15 -7.42 -21.06 -1.06
C ILE A 15 -6.12 -20.24 -0.98
N VAL A 16 -5.87 -19.45 -2.02
CA VAL A 16 -4.70 -18.57 -2.07
C VAL A 16 -5.04 -17.23 -1.43
N ILE A 17 -4.37 -16.91 -0.33
CA ILE A 17 -4.48 -15.62 0.35
C ILE A 17 -3.40 -14.68 -0.19
N LYS A 18 -3.79 -13.50 -0.68
CA LYS A 18 -2.87 -12.48 -1.21
C LYS A 18 -3.13 -11.12 -0.59
N GLY A 19 -2.05 -10.43 -0.25
CA GLY A 19 -2.09 -8.99 -0.01
C GLY A 19 -2.28 -8.22 -1.32
N SER A 20 -2.96 -7.07 -1.23
CA SER A 20 -3.05 -6.12 -2.33
C SER A 20 -2.10 -4.96 -2.08
N GLU A 21 -1.31 -4.59 -3.08
CA GLU A 21 -0.54 -3.33 -3.07
C GLU A 21 -1.45 -2.12 -3.38
N LEU A 22 -2.63 -2.37 -3.97
CA LEU A 22 -3.63 -1.35 -4.26
C LEU A 22 -4.45 -1.05 -3.01
N GLN A 23 -4.53 0.22 -2.62
CA GLN A 23 -5.42 0.69 -1.55
C GLN A 23 -6.80 1.02 -2.10
N LEU A 24 -7.58 -0.02 -2.42
CA LEU A 24 -8.93 0.14 -2.95
C LEU A 24 -9.89 0.73 -1.91
N PRO A 25 -10.80 1.65 -2.29
CA PRO A 25 -11.58 2.44 -1.35
C PRO A 25 -12.88 1.73 -0.93
N PHE A 26 -12.84 0.43 -0.66
CA PHE A 26 -14.04 -0.36 -0.34
C PHE A 26 -14.77 0.12 0.94
N GLN A 27 -14.05 0.73 1.88
CA GLN A 27 -14.67 1.40 3.03
C GLN A 27 -15.66 2.51 2.65
N ALA A 28 -15.49 3.12 1.47
CA ALA A 28 -16.40 4.16 1.00
C ALA A 28 -17.79 3.61 0.63
N CYS A 29 -17.94 2.29 0.45
CA CYS A 29 -19.26 1.65 0.31
C CYS A 29 -20.15 2.00 1.50
N LEU A 30 -19.60 2.07 2.71
CA LEU A 30 -20.38 2.39 3.92
C LEU A 30 -20.98 3.80 3.91
N LYS A 31 -20.52 4.68 3.00
CA LYS A 31 -21.09 6.04 2.82
C LYS A 31 -22.32 6.06 1.90
N VAL A 32 -22.67 4.93 1.29
CA VAL A 32 -23.90 4.75 0.51
C VAL A 32 -25.05 4.52 1.48
N GLU A 33 -26.11 5.34 1.36
CA GLU A 33 -27.23 5.39 2.31
C GLU A 33 -27.88 4.02 2.50
N LYS A 34 -28.04 3.24 1.42
CA LYS A 34 -28.65 1.90 1.47
C LYS A 34 -27.92 0.96 2.42
N PHE A 35 -26.58 1.01 2.44
CA PHE A 35 -25.78 0.19 3.34
C PHE A 35 -25.72 0.78 4.75
N GLY A 36 -25.56 2.10 4.87
CA GLY A 36 -25.56 2.79 6.15
C GLY A 36 -26.86 2.56 6.94
N ASP A 37 -28.01 2.74 6.28
CA ASP A 37 -29.33 2.54 6.89
C ASP A 37 -29.57 1.10 7.32
N LEU A 38 -29.14 0.13 6.51
CA LEU A 38 -29.26 -1.29 6.83
C LEU A 38 -28.42 -1.66 8.06
N ILE A 39 -27.18 -1.17 8.12
CA ILE A 39 -26.28 -1.42 9.25
C ILE A 39 -26.84 -0.78 10.53
N LEU A 40 -27.34 0.45 10.46
CA LEU A 40 -27.90 1.15 11.62
C LEU A 40 -29.19 0.52 12.14
N LYS A 41 -29.96 -0.14 11.28
CA LYS A 41 -31.23 -0.81 11.64
C LYS A 41 -31.04 -2.27 12.08
N ALA A 42 -29.84 -2.84 11.94
CA ALA A 42 -29.61 -4.23 12.30
C ALA A 42 -29.69 -4.42 13.83
N THR A 43 -30.53 -5.37 14.26
CA THR A 43 -30.70 -5.73 15.68
C THR A 43 -29.93 -6.99 16.09
N GLU A 44 -29.45 -7.75 15.11
CA GLU A 44 -28.70 -8.99 15.31
C GLU A 44 -27.65 -9.19 14.19
N PRO A 45 -26.63 -10.05 14.41
CA PRO A 45 -25.68 -10.41 13.37
C PRO A 45 -26.38 -11.13 12.22
N GLN A 46 -26.26 -10.58 11.01
CA GLN A 46 -26.89 -11.13 9.81
C GLN A 46 -25.97 -11.02 8.59
N MET A 47 -26.12 -11.96 7.65
CA MET A 47 -25.47 -11.93 6.34
C MET A 47 -26.46 -11.38 5.32
N VAL A 48 -26.06 -10.37 4.53
CA VAL A 48 -26.91 -9.76 3.51
C VAL A 48 -26.22 -9.82 2.16
N LEU A 49 -26.95 -10.28 1.14
CA LEU A 49 -26.47 -10.42 -0.22
C LEU A 49 -26.77 -9.16 -1.05
N PHE A 50 -25.75 -8.63 -1.72
CA PHE A 50 -25.88 -7.51 -2.65
C PHE A 50 -25.10 -7.78 -3.93
N ASN A 51 -25.60 -7.26 -5.05
CA ASN A 51 -24.85 -7.16 -6.29
C ASN A 51 -24.42 -5.70 -6.50
N LEU A 52 -23.13 -5.40 -6.30
CA LEU A 52 -22.61 -4.02 -6.41
C LEU A 52 -22.62 -3.46 -7.85
N TYR A 53 -22.88 -4.28 -8.86
CA TYR A 53 -22.98 -3.85 -10.24
C TYR A 53 -24.42 -3.59 -10.70
N ASP A 54 -25.42 -3.86 -9.85
CA ASP A 54 -26.83 -3.84 -10.26
C ASP A 54 -27.00 -4.62 -11.59
N ASP A 55 -27.45 -3.95 -12.65
CA ASP A 55 -27.68 -4.51 -13.97
C ASP A 55 -26.57 -4.21 -15.00
N TRP A 56 -25.45 -3.59 -14.60
CA TRP A 56 -24.41 -3.14 -15.55
C TRP A 56 -23.85 -4.25 -16.45
N LEU A 57 -23.79 -5.50 -15.95
CA LEU A 57 -23.26 -6.62 -16.72
C LEU A 57 -24.11 -7.00 -17.96
N LYS A 58 -25.30 -6.42 -18.12
CA LYS A 58 -26.11 -6.56 -19.34
C LYS A 58 -25.54 -5.76 -20.51
N THR A 59 -24.90 -4.62 -20.26
CA THR A 59 -24.40 -3.71 -21.31
C THR A 59 -22.88 -3.59 -21.34
N ILE A 60 -22.18 -3.82 -20.22
CA ILE A 60 -20.73 -3.69 -20.12
C ILE A 60 -20.04 -4.93 -19.54
N SER A 61 -18.75 -5.06 -19.84
CA SER A 61 -17.93 -6.15 -19.31
C SER A 61 -17.69 -6.04 -17.79
N SER A 62 -17.33 -7.15 -17.15
CA SER A 62 -16.96 -7.17 -15.73
C SER A 62 -15.76 -6.26 -15.42
N TYR A 63 -14.80 -6.15 -16.35
CA TYR A 63 -13.66 -5.24 -16.22
C TYR A 63 -14.09 -3.77 -16.18
N THR A 64 -14.99 -3.38 -17.09
CA THR A 64 -15.54 -2.02 -17.15
C THR A 64 -16.40 -1.72 -15.92
N ALA A 65 -17.24 -2.68 -15.50
CA ALA A 65 -18.09 -2.54 -14.32
C ALA A 65 -17.26 -2.39 -13.03
N PHE A 66 -16.19 -3.16 -12.87
CA PHE A 66 -15.25 -3.02 -11.76
C PHE A 66 -14.57 -1.64 -11.79
N SER A 67 -14.12 -1.19 -12.96
CA SER A 67 -13.48 0.11 -13.12
C SER A 67 -14.42 1.27 -12.75
N ARG A 68 -15.69 1.19 -13.19
CA ARG A 68 -16.76 2.13 -12.80
C ARG A 68 -16.97 2.13 -11.29
N LEU A 69 -17.11 0.95 -10.68
CA LEU A 69 -17.29 0.82 -9.23
C LEU A 69 -16.13 1.48 -8.46
N ILE A 70 -14.89 1.17 -8.81
CA ILE A 70 -13.72 1.76 -8.13
C ILE A 70 -13.67 3.28 -8.31
N LEU A 71 -14.01 3.78 -9.49
CA LEU A 71 -14.09 5.21 -9.76
C LEU A 71 -15.12 5.91 -8.85
N ILE A 72 -16.32 5.34 -8.74
CA ILE A 72 -17.38 5.85 -7.86
C ILE A 72 -16.94 5.83 -6.40
N LEU A 73 -16.43 4.70 -5.91
CA LEU A 73 -15.99 4.55 -4.53
C LEU A 73 -14.82 5.48 -4.19
N ARG A 74 -13.88 5.68 -5.13
CA ARG A 74 -12.78 6.63 -4.95
C ARG A 74 -13.28 8.07 -4.87
N ALA A 75 -14.22 8.46 -5.73
CA ALA A 75 -14.82 9.79 -5.67
C ALA A 75 -15.59 10.00 -4.35
N LEU A 76 -16.37 9.03 -3.89
CA LEU A 76 -17.07 9.07 -2.58
C LEU A 76 -16.10 9.09 -1.39
N HIS A 77 -14.91 8.50 -1.55
CA HIS A 77 -13.85 8.58 -0.55
C HIS A 77 -13.26 10.00 -0.48
N VAL A 78 -12.94 10.59 -1.64
CA VAL A 78 -12.33 11.91 -1.80
C VAL A 78 -13.26 13.05 -1.40
N ASN A 79 -14.46 13.10 -1.97
CA ASN A 79 -15.46 14.12 -1.68
C ASN A 79 -16.86 13.53 -1.80
N ASN A 80 -17.44 13.16 -0.65
CA ASN A 80 -18.71 12.43 -0.62
C ASN A 80 -19.86 13.26 -1.19
N ASP A 81 -19.98 14.52 -0.77
CA ASP A 81 -21.11 15.38 -1.12
C ASP A 81 -21.13 15.65 -2.63
N ARG A 82 -19.99 16.05 -3.20
CA ARG A 82 -19.90 16.36 -4.62
C ARG A 82 -20.02 15.11 -5.49
N ALA A 83 -19.50 13.97 -5.06
CA ALA A 83 -19.71 12.70 -5.76
C ALA A 83 -21.20 12.29 -5.77
N LYS A 84 -21.93 12.47 -4.66
CA LYS A 84 -23.39 12.21 -4.62
C LYS A 84 -24.19 13.11 -5.56
N VAL A 85 -23.81 14.39 -5.66
CA VAL A 85 -24.41 15.32 -6.64
C VAL A 85 -24.13 14.87 -8.07
N ILE A 86 -22.90 14.44 -8.38
CA ILE A 86 -22.53 13.95 -9.71
C ILE A 86 -23.30 12.67 -10.08
N LEU A 87 -23.50 11.75 -9.13
CA LEU A 87 -24.25 10.51 -9.36
C LEU A 87 -25.75 10.76 -9.64
N LYS A 88 -26.31 11.88 -9.21
CA LYS A 88 -27.72 12.26 -9.43
C LYS A 88 -27.79 13.57 -10.24
N PRO A 89 -27.51 13.53 -11.55
CA PRO A 89 -27.37 14.73 -12.37
C PRO A 89 -28.68 15.49 -12.58
N ASP A 90 -29.83 14.79 -12.50
CA ASP A 90 -31.16 15.39 -12.63
C ASP A 90 -32.09 14.93 -11.48
N LYS A 91 -33.11 15.73 -11.18
CA LYS A 91 -34.19 15.38 -10.24
C LYS A 91 -35.01 14.17 -10.71
N THR A 92 -35.00 13.90 -12.01
CA THR A 92 -35.69 12.75 -12.62
C THR A 92 -34.91 11.45 -12.43
N THR A 93 -33.62 11.51 -12.08
CA THR A 93 -32.79 10.33 -11.89
C THR A 93 -33.23 9.58 -10.64
N ILE A 94 -33.82 8.41 -10.84
CA ILE A 94 -34.25 7.52 -9.76
C ILE A 94 -33.26 6.37 -9.56
N THR A 95 -33.19 5.87 -8.33
CA THR A 95 -32.55 4.60 -8.01
C THR A 95 -33.65 3.60 -7.72
N GLU A 96 -33.66 2.48 -8.44
CA GLU A 96 -34.66 1.44 -8.22
C GLU A 96 -34.52 0.84 -6.81
N PRO A 97 -35.62 0.39 -6.16
CA PRO A 97 -35.57 -0.10 -4.79
C PRO A 97 -34.56 -1.25 -4.56
N HIS A 98 -34.37 -2.09 -5.57
CA HIS A 98 -33.43 -3.22 -5.52
C HIS A 98 -32.01 -2.84 -5.96
N HIS A 99 -31.83 -1.70 -6.65
CA HIS A 99 -30.52 -1.20 -7.07
C HIS A 99 -29.82 -0.37 -5.98
N ILE A 100 -28.51 -0.25 -6.12
CA ILE A 100 -27.66 0.57 -5.26
C ILE A 100 -27.37 1.91 -5.95
N TRP A 101 -27.12 1.87 -7.26
CA TRP A 101 -26.73 3.03 -8.05
C TRP A 101 -27.92 3.60 -8.83
N PRO A 102 -27.88 4.90 -9.18
CA PRO A 102 -28.91 5.52 -10.01
C PRO A 102 -29.04 4.82 -11.37
N THR A 103 -30.27 4.66 -11.85
CA THR A 103 -30.54 4.07 -13.17
C THR A 103 -30.23 5.13 -14.24
N LEU A 104 -29.13 4.92 -14.96
CA LEU A 104 -28.62 5.81 -16.01
C LEU A 104 -28.38 5.02 -17.29
N THR A 105 -28.51 5.69 -18.43
CA THR A 105 -28.11 5.17 -19.74
C THR A 105 -26.58 5.12 -19.87
N ASP A 106 -26.06 4.34 -20.82
CA ASP A 106 -24.60 4.24 -21.05
C ASP A 106 -23.98 5.61 -21.40
N GLU A 107 -24.68 6.45 -22.17
CA GLU A 107 -24.25 7.81 -22.51
C GLU A 107 -24.14 8.73 -21.28
N GLU A 108 -25.08 8.60 -20.34
CA GLU A 108 -25.06 9.35 -19.08
C GLU A 108 -23.95 8.86 -18.17
N TRP A 109 -23.74 7.53 -18.09
CA TRP A 109 -22.63 6.96 -17.33
C TRP A 109 -21.28 7.47 -17.81
N ILE A 110 -21.05 7.59 -19.12
CA ILE A 110 -19.80 8.16 -19.65
C ILE A 110 -19.57 9.58 -19.11
N LYS A 111 -20.61 10.42 -19.10
CA LYS A 111 -20.51 11.80 -18.58
C LYS A 111 -20.22 11.82 -17.08
N VAL A 112 -20.91 10.98 -16.31
CA VAL A 112 -20.72 10.83 -14.87
C VAL A 112 -19.31 10.34 -14.55
N GLU A 113 -18.81 9.32 -15.27
CA GLU A 113 -17.45 8.80 -15.09
C GLU A 113 -16.38 9.86 -15.34
N VAL A 114 -16.53 10.68 -16.40
CA VAL A 114 -15.60 11.80 -16.65
C VAL A 114 -15.62 12.79 -15.48
N GLN A 115 -16.79 13.16 -14.97
CA GLN A 115 -16.91 14.09 -13.84
C GLN A 115 -16.32 13.52 -12.53
N LEU A 116 -16.51 12.23 -12.27
CA LEU A 116 -15.93 11.56 -11.09
C LEU A 116 -14.41 11.48 -11.19
N LYS A 117 -13.87 11.17 -12.37
CA LYS A 117 -12.43 11.17 -12.64
C LYS A 117 -11.84 12.57 -12.41
N ASP A 118 -12.46 13.61 -12.96
CA ASP A 118 -11.98 14.98 -12.84
C ASP A 118 -12.01 15.46 -11.37
N LEU A 119 -13.02 15.05 -10.60
CA LEU A 119 -13.09 15.31 -9.16
C LEU A 119 -11.91 14.68 -8.40
N ILE A 120 -11.56 13.42 -8.68
CA ILE A 120 -10.45 12.72 -8.04
C ILE A 120 -9.12 13.37 -8.40
N LEU A 121 -8.91 13.67 -9.68
CA LEU A 121 -7.67 14.29 -10.16
C LEU A 121 -7.50 15.71 -9.61
N ALA A 122 -8.57 16.50 -9.54
CA ALA A 122 -8.53 17.84 -8.97
C ALA A 122 -8.12 17.82 -7.48
N ASP A 123 -8.63 16.88 -6.69
CA ASP A 123 -8.22 16.72 -5.29
C ASP A 123 -6.75 16.29 -5.18
N TYR A 124 -6.32 15.33 -6.00
CA TYR A 124 -4.92 14.90 -6.04
C TYR A 124 -3.96 16.05 -6.41
N GLY A 125 -4.30 16.80 -7.47
CA GLY A 125 -3.51 17.94 -7.92
C GLY A 125 -3.41 19.03 -6.86
N LYS A 126 -4.50 19.31 -6.14
CA LYS A 126 -4.51 20.28 -5.03
C LYS A 126 -3.68 19.81 -3.83
N LYS A 127 -3.77 18.53 -3.44
CA LYS A 127 -3.03 17.99 -2.30
C LYS A 127 -1.53 17.90 -2.55
N ASN A 128 -1.14 17.57 -3.77
CA ASN A 128 0.27 17.34 -4.14
C ASN A 128 0.90 18.51 -4.89
N ASN A 129 0.16 19.59 -5.14
CA ASN A 129 0.60 20.73 -5.96
C ASN A 129 1.10 20.30 -7.35
N VAL A 130 0.34 19.42 -8.01
CA VAL A 130 0.66 18.87 -9.34
C VAL A 130 -0.36 19.34 -10.36
N ASN A 131 0.11 19.75 -11.54
CA ASN A 131 -0.77 20.02 -12.68
C ASN A 131 -1.36 18.72 -13.22
N VAL A 132 -2.67 18.54 -13.12
CA VAL A 132 -3.35 17.31 -13.58
C VAL A 132 -3.19 17.06 -15.08
N ALA A 133 -2.98 18.11 -15.88
CA ALA A 133 -2.81 17.99 -17.33
C ALA A 133 -1.46 17.37 -17.74
N SER A 134 -0.47 17.32 -16.84
CA SER A 134 0.82 16.68 -17.10
C SER A 134 0.85 15.19 -16.74
N LEU A 135 -0.23 14.64 -16.19
CA LEU A 135 -0.30 13.24 -15.79
C LEU A 135 -0.47 12.32 -17.00
N THR A 136 0.28 11.24 -17.03
CA THR A 136 0.14 10.15 -18.00
C THR A 136 -1.08 9.28 -17.68
N GLN A 137 -1.57 8.50 -18.66
CA GLN A 137 -2.71 7.59 -18.44
C GLN A 137 -2.43 6.52 -17.38
N SER A 138 -1.19 6.03 -17.29
CA SER A 138 -0.78 5.11 -16.22
C SER A 138 -0.85 5.77 -14.85
N GLU A 139 -0.33 7.00 -14.71
CA GLU A 139 -0.41 7.72 -13.43
C GLU A 139 -1.86 8.00 -13.02
N ILE A 140 -2.72 8.42 -13.96
CA ILE A 140 -4.16 8.61 -13.69
C ILE A 140 -4.80 7.33 -13.16
N ARG A 141 -4.55 6.19 -13.82
CA ARG A 141 -5.05 4.88 -13.38
C ARG A 141 -4.54 4.54 -11.98
N ASP A 142 -3.26 4.74 -11.73
CA ASP A 142 -2.63 4.38 -10.47
C ASP A 142 -3.15 5.26 -9.31
N ILE A 143 -3.46 6.54 -9.56
CA ILE A 143 -4.15 7.45 -8.61
C ILE A 143 -5.53 6.88 -8.25
N ILE A 144 -6.31 6.48 -9.26
CA ILE A 144 -7.67 5.95 -9.05
C ILE A 144 -7.61 4.61 -8.30
N LEU A 145 -6.61 3.76 -8.57
CA LEU A 145 -6.41 2.50 -7.86
C LEU A 145 -5.78 2.66 -6.48
N GLY A 146 -5.30 3.86 -6.13
CA GLY A 146 -4.77 4.18 -4.81
C GLY A 146 -3.37 3.61 -4.59
N MET A 147 -2.53 3.63 -5.64
CA MET A 147 -1.10 3.35 -5.51
C MET A 147 -0.38 4.56 -4.94
N GLU A 148 0.68 4.32 -4.16
CA GLU A 148 1.61 5.36 -3.74
C GLU A 148 2.45 5.79 -4.95
N ILE A 149 2.06 6.91 -5.56
CA ILE A 149 2.83 7.51 -6.64
C ILE A 149 3.76 8.53 -6.01
N SER A 150 5.07 8.38 -6.22
CA SER A 150 6.01 9.46 -5.96
C SER A 150 5.59 10.66 -6.79
N ALA A 151 5.20 11.76 -6.13
CA ALA A 151 4.78 12.97 -6.82
C ALA A 151 5.78 13.28 -7.95
N PRO A 152 5.33 13.47 -9.21
CA PRO A 152 6.24 13.75 -10.31
C PRO A 152 7.14 14.92 -9.93
N SER A 153 8.46 14.72 -9.97
CA SER A 153 9.40 15.78 -9.60
C SER A 153 9.13 17.03 -10.45
N GLN A 154 9.29 18.23 -9.88
CA GLN A 154 9.13 19.49 -10.63
C GLN A 154 9.99 19.51 -11.91
N GLN A 155 11.13 18.82 -11.87
CA GLN A 155 12.02 18.61 -13.00
C GLN A 155 11.33 17.82 -14.14
N ARG A 156 10.55 16.78 -13.83
CA ARG A 156 9.77 16.02 -14.82
C ARG A 156 8.64 16.86 -15.43
N GLN A 157 8.04 17.76 -14.66
CA GLN A 157 7.00 18.69 -15.15
C GLN A 157 7.59 19.69 -16.14
N GLN A 158 8.76 20.25 -15.82
CA GLN A 158 9.50 21.15 -16.72
C GLN A 158 9.95 20.42 -18.00
N ILE A 159 10.44 19.17 -17.88
CA ILE A 159 10.83 18.36 -19.04
C ILE A 159 9.63 18.05 -19.92
N ALA A 160 8.46 17.71 -19.36
CA ALA A 160 7.26 17.45 -20.15
C ALA A 160 6.75 18.71 -20.89
N GLU A 161 6.85 19.89 -20.27
CA GLU A 161 6.53 21.17 -20.92
C GLU A 161 7.53 21.49 -22.05
N ILE A 162 8.82 21.25 -21.84
CA ILE A 162 9.88 21.43 -22.84
C ILE A 162 9.74 20.39 -23.97
N GLU A 163 9.45 19.12 -23.68
CA GLU A 163 9.25 18.06 -24.67
C GLU A 163 7.99 18.28 -25.51
N LYS A 164 6.94 18.86 -24.94
CA LYS A 164 5.74 19.27 -25.68
C LYS A 164 6.04 20.40 -26.67
N GLN A 165 7.04 21.22 -26.40
CA GLN A 165 7.58 22.20 -27.34
C GLN A 165 8.62 21.61 -28.31
N THR A 166 9.29 20.52 -27.96
CA THR A 166 10.43 19.94 -28.72
C THR A 166 10.04 18.77 -29.63
N LYS A 167 8.77 18.34 -29.61
CA LYS A 167 8.27 17.15 -30.34
C LYS A 167 8.22 17.23 -31.87
N GLU A 168 8.93 18.18 -32.48
CA GLU A 168 9.19 18.21 -33.92
C GLU A 168 10.64 17.91 -34.32
N GLN A 169 11.59 17.74 -33.40
CA GLN A 169 12.95 17.35 -33.78
C GLN A 169 13.72 16.72 -32.62
N SER A 170 13.99 15.41 -32.73
CA SER A 170 15.26 14.72 -32.41
C SER A 170 15.10 13.34 -31.76
N GLN A 171 15.96 12.42 -32.21
CA GLN A 171 16.09 11.02 -31.80
C GLN A 171 16.81 10.90 -30.45
N LEU A 172 16.32 10.01 -29.58
CA LEU A 172 16.93 9.68 -28.28
C LEU A 172 18.05 8.64 -28.47
N THR A 173 19.27 8.97 -28.02
CA THR A 173 20.42 8.04 -27.96
C THR A 173 20.46 7.36 -26.60
N ALA A 174 20.48 6.02 -26.56
CA ALA A 174 20.61 5.22 -25.34
C ALA A 174 22.09 5.00 -24.97
N THR A 175 22.45 5.10 -23.68
CA THR A 175 23.80 4.82 -23.17
C THR A 175 23.84 3.44 -22.52
N GLN A 176 24.70 2.55 -23.00
CA GLN A 176 24.90 1.21 -22.45
C GLN A 176 26.07 1.21 -21.46
N THR A 177 25.91 0.56 -20.30
CA THR A 177 26.99 0.37 -19.32
C THR A 177 27.28 -1.12 -19.16
N ARG A 178 28.57 -1.51 -19.28
CA ARG A 178 29.05 -2.89 -19.15
C ARG A 178 29.73 -3.09 -17.80
N THR A 179 29.31 -4.10 -17.04
CA THR A 179 29.97 -4.51 -15.78
C THR A 179 30.14 -6.02 -15.72
N VAL A 180 31.13 -6.50 -14.94
CA VAL A 180 31.49 -7.92 -14.85
C VAL A 180 31.27 -8.41 -13.41
N ASN A 181 30.63 -9.57 -13.25
CA ASN A 181 30.41 -10.17 -11.92
C ASN A 181 31.68 -10.92 -11.42
N LYS A 182 31.68 -11.34 -10.15
CA LYS A 182 32.78 -12.11 -9.53
C LYS A 182 33.08 -13.49 -10.17
N HIS A 183 32.21 -13.96 -11.05
CA HIS A 183 32.32 -15.21 -11.81
C HIS A 183 32.72 -15.01 -13.27
N GLY A 184 32.94 -13.76 -13.72
CA GLY A 184 33.41 -13.44 -15.07
C GLY A 184 32.31 -13.23 -16.12
N ASP A 185 31.04 -13.25 -15.74
CA ASP A 185 29.93 -13.04 -16.67
C ASP A 185 29.73 -11.54 -16.96
N GLU A 186 29.63 -11.18 -18.26
CA GLU A 186 29.31 -9.82 -18.69
C GLU A 186 27.82 -9.53 -18.49
N ILE A 187 27.53 -8.50 -17.69
CA ILE A 187 26.18 -7.95 -17.53
C ILE A 187 26.12 -6.65 -18.34
N ILE A 188 25.34 -6.66 -19.43
CA ILE A 188 25.06 -5.50 -20.25
C ILE A 188 23.72 -4.93 -19.80
N THR A 189 23.74 -3.79 -19.11
CA THR A 189 22.52 -3.09 -18.69
C THR A 189 22.31 -1.89 -19.59
N SER A 190 21.23 -1.93 -20.36
CA SER A 190 20.77 -0.82 -21.19
C SER A 190 19.85 0.06 -20.36
N THR A 191 20.37 1.18 -19.87
CA THR A 191 19.62 2.10 -19.00
C THR A 191 19.06 3.24 -19.85
N THR A 192 17.73 3.33 -19.99
CA THR A 192 17.06 4.43 -20.72
C THR A 192 16.75 5.64 -19.84
N SER A 193 17.13 5.64 -18.55
CA SER A 193 16.95 6.81 -17.67
C SER A 193 17.86 6.77 -16.44
N ASN A 194 18.55 7.88 -16.15
CA ASN A 194 19.45 8.08 -15.00
C ASN A 194 18.76 7.98 -13.61
N TYR A 195 17.46 7.69 -13.53
CA TYR A 195 16.65 7.80 -12.32
C TYR A 195 16.68 6.53 -11.42
N GLU A 196 16.82 5.34 -11.99
CA GLU A 196 16.72 4.09 -11.21
C GLU A 196 17.88 3.88 -10.23
N THR A 197 19.02 4.55 -10.44
CA THR A 197 20.22 4.40 -9.61
C THR A 197 20.12 5.10 -8.24
N GLN A 198 19.19 6.03 -8.03
CA GLN A 198 19.12 6.82 -6.77
C GLN A 198 18.11 6.29 -5.73
N THR A 199 17.21 5.38 -6.10
CA THR A 199 16.08 4.98 -5.22
C THR A 199 16.28 3.62 -4.54
N PHE A 200 17.52 3.10 -4.49
CA PHE A 200 17.80 1.88 -3.75
C PHE A 200 18.07 2.18 -2.27
N SER A 201 17.01 2.28 -1.47
CA SER A 201 17.11 2.23 0.00
C SER A 201 16.80 0.81 0.48
N SER A 202 17.83 0.09 0.96
CA SER A 202 17.58 -1.20 1.60
C SER A 202 16.93 -0.95 2.97
N LYS A 203 15.70 -1.43 3.17
CA LYS A 203 14.91 -1.31 4.42
C LYS A 203 15.58 -1.87 5.68
N THR A 204 16.76 -2.48 5.57
CA THR A 204 17.47 -3.12 6.66
C THR A 204 18.65 -2.24 7.10
N GLU A 205 18.47 -1.51 8.19
CA GLU A 205 19.51 -0.77 8.94
C GLU A 205 20.51 -1.71 9.64
N TRP A 206 20.96 -2.77 8.95
CA TRP A 206 21.87 -3.76 9.49
C TRP A 206 23.25 -3.15 9.78
N ARG A 207 23.66 -2.15 9.01
CA ARG A 207 24.96 -1.46 9.18
C ARG A 207 25.01 -0.68 10.49
N VAL A 208 24.01 0.18 10.74
CA VAL A 208 23.91 0.94 12.00
C VAL A 208 23.83 -0.02 13.19
N ARG A 209 23.08 -1.12 13.04
CA ARG A 209 22.98 -2.17 14.06
C ARG A 209 24.32 -2.86 14.33
N ALA A 210 25.05 -3.26 13.29
CA ALA A 210 26.36 -3.92 13.43
C ALA A 210 27.40 -3.01 14.11
N ILE A 211 27.43 -1.72 13.75
CA ILE A 211 28.29 -0.72 14.39
C ILE A 211 27.92 -0.56 15.86
N SER A 212 26.62 -0.52 16.18
CA SER A 212 26.14 -0.38 17.56
C SER A 212 26.44 -1.63 18.41
N ALA A 213 26.31 -2.83 17.82
CA ALA A 213 26.60 -4.09 18.49
C ALA A 213 28.08 -4.22 18.89
N ALA A 214 29.01 -3.61 18.14
CA ALA A 214 30.43 -3.56 18.51
C ALA A 214 30.68 -2.92 19.89
N ASN A 215 29.79 -2.03 20.34
CA ASN A 215 29.88 -1.34 21.63
C ASN A 215 29.22 -2.10 22.80
N LEU A 216 28.66 -3.30 22.58
CA LEU A 216 28.01 -4.09 23.65
C LEU A 216 28.96 -4.45 24.79
N HIS A 217 30.26 -4.58 24.51
CA HIS A 217 31.28 -4.86 25.51
C HIS A 217 31.31 -3.81 26.65
N LEU A 218 30.96 -2.55 26.36
CA LEU A 218 30.90 -1.47 27.37
C LEU A 218 29.83 -1.74 28.44
N ARG A 219 28.74 -2.43 28.08
CA ARG A 219 27.67 -2.80 29.02
C ARG A 219 28.10 -3.86 30.02
N THR A 220 29.22 -4.56 29.78
CA THR A 220 29.74 -5.57 30.71
C THR A 220 30.38 -5.00 31.97
N ASN A 221 30.57 -3.67 32.04
CA ASN A 221 31.14 -2.97 33.20
C ASN A 221 30.10 -2.72 34.29
N HIS A 222 28.83 -2.50 33.93
CA HIS A 222 27.75 -2.21 34.86
C HIS A 222 26.64 -3.26 34.70
N ILE A 223 26.70 -4.30 35.53
CA ILE A 223 25.74 -5.41 35.52
C ILE A 223 24.95 -5.35 36.82
N TYR A 224 23.63 -5.19 36.69
CA TYR A 224 22.70 -5.25 37.80
C TYR A 224 22.06 -6.64 37.85
N VAL A 225 22.00 -7.23 39.05
CA VAL A 225 21.35 -8.52 39.29
C VAL A 225 20.14 -8.24 40.17
N SER A 226 18.96 -8.69 39.74
CA SER A 226 17.75 -8.59 40.57
C SER A 226 17.96 -9.44 41.82
N SER A 227 17.72 -8.86 42.99
CA SER A 227 17.76 -9.57 44.28
C SER A 227 16.36 -9.52 44.87
N ASP A 228 15.64 -10.64 44.73
CA ASP A 228 14.41 -10.89 45.47
C ASP A 228 14.75 -11.59 46.80
N ASP A 229 13.81 -11.59 47.75
CA ASP A 229 13.99 -12.25 49.04
C ASP A 229 14.37 -13.73 48.86
N ILE A 230 15.48 -14.13 49.49
CA ILE A 230 16.02 -15.48 49.38
C ILE A 230 15.08 -16.46 50.08
N LYS A 231 14.47 -17.35 49.31
CA LYS A 231 13.67 -18.46 49.85
C LYS A 231 14.60 -19.60 50.30
N GLU A 232 14.46 -20.05 51.54
CA GLU A 232 15.28 -21.14 52.11
C GLU A 232 15.18 -22.47 51.34
N THR A 233 14.09 -22.68 50.59
CA THR A 233 13.86 -23.87 49.75
C THR A 233 14.21 -23.68 48.27
N GLY A 234 14.76 -22.53 47.88
CA GLY A 234 15.08 -22.20 46.49
C GLY A 234 16.45 -22.72 46.04
N TYR A 235 16.60 -22.97 44.73
CA TYR A 235 17.91 -23.25 44.14
C TYR A 235 18.66 -21.95 43.82
N THR A 236 19.94 -21.90 44.20
CA THR A 236 20.83 -20.79 43.87
C THR A 236 21.64 -21.12 42.62
N TYR A 237 21.38 -20.42 41.52
CA TYR A 237 22.13 -20.58 40.27
C TYR A 237 23.33 -19.64 40.21
N ILE A 238 24.52 -20.19 39.97
CA ILE A 238 25.76 -19.42 39.84
C ILE A 238 26.15 -19.37 38.36
N LEU A 239 26.15 -18.17 37.77
CA LEU A 239 26.56 -17.94 36.38
C LEU A 239 28.01 -17.44 36.31
N PRO A 240 28.93 -18.15 35.61
CA PRO A 240 30.29 -17.67 35.42
C PRO A 240 30.36 -16.33 34.65
N LYS A 241 31.07 -15.35 35.22
CA LYS A 241 31.15 -13.98 34.68
C LYS A 241 31.76 -13.93 33.28
N ASN A 242 32.74 -14.79 32.97
CA ASN A 242 33.34 -14.89 31.63
C ASN A 242 32.32 -15.31 30.57
N VAL A 243 31.42 -16.24 30.89
CA VAL A 243 30.35 -16.71 29.99
C VAL A 243 29.34 -15.59 29.77
N LEU A 244 28.93 -14.88 30.82
CA LEU A 244 28.03 -13.73 30.72
C LEU A 244 28.61 -12.61 29.86
N LYS A 245 29.87 -12.22 30.09
CA LYS A 245 30.54 -11.19 29.29
C LYS A 245 30.62 -11.56 27.82
N LYS A 246 31.06 -12.79 27.52
CA LYS A 246 31.16 -13.25 26.14
C LYS A 246 29.79 -13.33 25.47
N PHE A 247 28.75 -13.73 26.20
CA PHE A 247 27.37 -13.77 25.71
C PHE A 247 26.85 -12.38 25.36
N ILE A 248 27.07 -11.37 26.22
CA ILE A 248 26.69 -9.97 25.93
C ILE A 248 27.40 -9.45 24.68
N CYS A 249 28.70 -9.73 24.51
CA CYS A 249 29.47 -9.25 23.34
C CYS A 249 29.02 -9.85 22.00
N ILE A 250 28.46 -11.06 22.00
CA ILE A 250 27.96 -11.72 20.77
C ILE A 250 26.44 -11.57 20.59
N SER A 251 25.78 -10.84 21.49
CA SER A 251 24.34 -10.59 21.42
C SER A 251 24.00 -9.49 20.41
N ASP A 252 22.70 -9.26 20.21
CA ASP A 252 22.20 -8.16 19.39
C ASP A 252 21.36 -7.19 20.23
N LEU A 253 21.26 -5.93 19.78
CA LEU A 253 20.49 -4.90 20.48
C LEU A 253 18.97 -5.00 20.24
N ARG A 254 18.54 -5.72 19.20
CA ARG A 254 17.12 -5.78 18.79
C ARG A 254 16.60 -7.21 18.66
N ALA A 255 17.40 -8.12 18.13
CA ALA A 255 17.07 -9.54 18.08
C ALA A 255 17.39 -10.19 19.43
N GLN A 256 16.41 -10.89 20.01
CA GLN A 256 16.62 -11.61 21.26
C GLN A 256 17.53 -12.81 21.01
N VAL A 257 18.68 -12.83 21.67
CA VAL A 257 19.62 -13.95 21.64
C VAL A 257 19.40 -14.80 22.88
N SER A 258 19.21 -16.10 22.70
CA SER A 258 19.04 -17.06 23.78
C SER A 258 20.16 -18.09 23.75
N LYS A 259 20.57 -18.56 24.93
CA LYS A 259 21.55 -19.64 25.07
C LYS A 259 21.06 -20.63 26.12
N HIS A 260 21.20 -21.92 25.81
CA HIS A 260 20.99 -22.98 26.78
C HIS A 260 22.18 -23.05 27.76
N THR A 261 21.91 -23.13 29.06
CA THR A 261 22.90 -23.27 30.12
C THR A 261 22.81 -24.67 30.72
N ALA A 262 23.94 -25.36 30.80
CA ALA A 262 24.07 -26.64 31.49
C ALA A 262 25.00 -26.46 32.71
N GLY A 263 24.66 -27.11 33.81
CA GLY A 263 25.41 -27.13 35.06
C GLY A 263 25.09 -28.40 35.85
N LEU A 264 25.95 -28.75 36.81
CA LEU A 264 25.77 -29.87 37.75
C LEU A 264 25.29 -29.33 39.11
#